data_AF-A0A536X183-F1
#
_entry.id   AF-A0A536X183-F1
#
_cell.length_a   1.000
_cell.length_b   1.000
_cell.length_c   1.000
_cell.angle_alpha   90.00
_cell.angle_beta   90.00
_cell.angle_gamma   90.00
#
_symmetry.space_group_name_H-M   'P 1'
#
loop_
_entity.id
_entity.type
_entity.pdbx_description
1 polymer ?
#
loop_
_entity_poly.entity_id
_entity_poly.type
_entity_poly.pdbx_seq_one_letter_code
_entity_poly.pdbx_strand_id
1 'polypeptide(L)'
;MRCQQAWDVLDTVLDPEVPALSVRELGLVRDVVERGDTLDIVLTPTYSGCPATEVIERSVIDAIDAAGIGPARVTLQRAPAWTTDWISETGKRKLLEYGIAPPGPVAAEHAVTIRIVGRRADAAIACPRCGSHHTERLSAFGSTACKSLHRCLDCREPFEHFKAI
;
A
#
# COMPACT_ATOMS: atom_id res chain seq x y z
N MET A 1 1.25 -16.77 -21.84
CA MET A 1 0.12 -15.86 -22.08
C MET A 1 0.58 -14.45 -21.74
N ARG A 2 0.28 -13.45 -22.57
CA ARG A 2 0.74 -12.06 -22.39
C ARG A 2 0.37 -11.47 -21.02
N CYS A 3 -0.84 -11.75 -20.53
CA CYS A 3 -1.27 -11.33 -19.18
C CYS A 3 -0.35 -11.86 -18.08
N GLN A 4 0.10 -13.12 -18.15
CA GLN A 4 1.02 -13.68 -17.14
C GLN A 4 2.37 -12.97 -17.17
N GLN A 5 2.91 -12.69 -18.36
CA GLN A 5 4.17 -11.96 -18.51
C GLN A 5 4.06 -10.52 -17.97
N ALA A 6 2.93 -9.86 -18.22
CA ALA A 6 2.65 -8.54 -17.65
C ALA A 6 2.62 -8.59 -16.12
N TRP A 7 1.97 -9.60 -15.55
CA TRP A 7 1.93 -9.85 -14.11
C TRP A 7 3.32 -10.09 -13.48
N ASP A 8 4.24 -10.70 -14.22
CA ASP A 8 5.63 -10.93 -13.78
C ASP A 8 6.44 -9.61 -13.85
N VAL A 9 6.24 -8.80 -14.90
CA VAL A 9 6.87 -7.48 -15.04
C VAL A 9 6.39 -6.51 -13.97
N LEU A 10 5.09 -6.50 -13.68
CA LEU A 10 4.49 -5.65 -12.65
C LEU A 10 5.03 -5.95 -11.23
N ASP A 11 5.57 -7.15 -11.00
CA ASP A 11 6.23 -7.48 -9.74
C ASP A 11 7.59 -6.77 -9.57
N THR A 12 8.17 -6.28 -10.66
CA THR A 12 9.44 -5.54 -10.66
C THR A 12 9.27 -4.03 -10.49
N VAL A 13 8.04 -3.52 -10.65
CA VAL A 13 7.74 -2.09 -10.52
C VAL A 13 7.53 -1.76 -9.05
N LEU A 14 8.50 -1.03 -8.47
CA LEU A 14 8.50 -0.64 -7.06
C LEU A 14 7.71 0.64 -6.82
N ASP A 15 7.07 0.73 -5.66
CA ASP A 15 6.37 1.93 -5.23
C ASP A 15 7.38 3.02 -4.78
N PRO A 16 7.27 4.26 -5.27
CA PRO A 16 8.23 5.32 -4.92
C PRO A 16 8.13 5.77 -3.45
N GLU A 17 6.97 5.56 -2.80
CA GLU A 17 6.71 5.92 -1.41
C GLU A 17 7.14 4.80 -0.44
N VAL A 18 7.09 3.55 -0.90
CA VAL A 18 7.58 2.35 -0.22
C VAL A 18 8.45 1.52 -1.17
N PRO A 19 9.73 1.88 -1.35
CA PRO A 19 10.63 1.20 -2.30
C PRO A 19 10.87 -0.29 -2.01
N ALA A 20 10.45 -0.76 -0.83
CA ALA A 20 10.53 -2.17 -0.46
C ALA A 20 9.44 -3.05 -1.12
N LEU A 21 8.38 -2.45 -1.67
CA LEU A 21 7.23 -3.18 -2.19
C LEU A 21 6.99 -2.91 -3.66
N SER A 22 6.58 -3.96 -4.38
CA SER A 22 6.06 -3.80 -5.74
C SER A 22 4.61 -3.32 -5.75
N VAL A 23 4.19 -2.74 -6.87
CA VAL A 23 2.78 -2.35 -7.12
C VAL A 23 1.84 -3.55 -7.04
N ARG A 24 2.35 -4.76 -7.32
CA ARG A 24 1.62 -6.01 -7.16
C ARG A 24 1.49 -6.40 -5.70
N GLU A 25 2.58 -6.32 -4.92
CA GLU A 25 2.57 -6.69 -3.50
C GLU A 25 1.68 -5.78 -2.65
N LEU A 26 1.57 -4.51 -3.03
CA LEU A 26 0.64 -3.53 -2.47
C LEU A 26 -0.82 -3.75 -2.91
N GLY A 27 -1.07 -4.61 -3.90
CA GLY A 27 -2.40 -4.82 -4.45
C GLY A 27 -2.96 -3.62 -5.20
N LEU A 28 -2.08 -2.74 -5.72
CA LEU A 28 -2.47 -1.60 -6.55
C LEU A 28 -3.01 -2.07 -7.91
N VAL A 29 -2.40 -3.12 -8.47
CA VAL A 29 -2.87 -3.74 -9.73
C VAL A 29 -4.07 -4.63 -9.42
N ARG A 30 -5.22 -4.31 -10.01
CA ARG A 30 -6.49 -5.03 -9.82
C ARG A 30 -6.71 -6.09 -10.87
N ASP A 31 -6.41 -5.75 -12.12
CA ASP A 31 -6.65 -6.63 -13.25
C ASP A 31 -5.69 -6.29 -14.40
N VAL A 32 -5.43 -7.29 -15.23
CA VAL A 32 -4.66 -7.17 -16.48
C VAL A 32 -5.44 -7.86 -17.57
N VAL A 33 -6.13 -7.06 -18.39
CA VAL A 33 -7.03 -7.55 -19.42
C VAL A 33 -6.43 -7.33 -20.81
N GLU A 34 -6.31 -8.40 -21.58
CA GLU A 34 -5.93 -8.31 -22.99
C GLU A 34 -7.13 -7.86 -23.83
N ARG A 35 -6.98 -6.73 -24.51
CA ARG A 35 -8.01 -6.11 -25.37
C ARG A 35 -7.45 -5.99 -26.79
N GLY A 36 -7.57 -7.08 -27.55
CA GLY A 36 -6.97 -7.17 -28.89
C GLY A 36 -5.45 -7.10 -28.80
N ASP A 37 -4.85 -6.07 -29.39
CA ASP A 37 -3.40 -5.87 -29.37
C ASP A 37 -2.89 -5.06 -28.17
N THR A 38 -3.78 -4.54 -27.32
CA THR A 38 -3.43 -3.68 -26.17
C THR A 38 -3.69 -4.38 -24.83
N LEU A 39 -2.80 -4.19 -23.86
CA LEU A 39 -3.01 -4.59 -22.47
C LEU A 39 -3.62 -3.45 -21.67
N ASP A 40 -4.80 -3.67 -21.09
CA ASP A 40 -5.44 -2.74 -20.16
C ASP A 40 -5.12 -3.17 -18.72
N ILE A 41 -4.36 -2.33 -18.01
CA ILE A 41 -3.90 -2.56 -16.64
C ILE A 41 -4.73 -1.68 -15.72
N VAL A 42 -5.52 -2.32 -14.86
CA VAL A 42 -6.41 -1.62 -13.94
C VAL A 42 -5.67 -1.36 -12.64
N LEU A 43 -5.51 -0.09 -12.26
CA LEU A 43 -4.86 0.32 -11.02
C LEU A 43 -5.88 0.98 -10.07
N THR A 44 -5.79 0.70 -8.78
CA THR A 44 -6.51 1.43 -7.74
C THR A 44 -5.49 2.10 -6.81
N PRO A 45 -5.41 3.44 -6.79
CA PRO A 45 -4.45 4.15 -5.96
C PRO A 45 -4.80 4.01 -4.48
N THR A 46 -3.77 3.95 -3.61
CA THR A 46 -3.91 3.89 -2.15
C THR A 46 -4.56 5.15 -1.56
N TYR A 47 -4.49 6.28 -2.26
CA TYR A 47 -5.13 7.52 -1.86
C TYR A 47 -5.54 8.32 -3.11
N SER A 48 -6.78 8.83 -3.14
CA SER A 48 -7.37 9.51 -4.31
C SER A 48 -6.61 10.77 -4.76
N GLY A 49 -5.74 11.32 -3.92
CA GLY A 49 -4.87 12.46 -4.22
C GLY A 49 -3.38 12.16 -4.05
N CYS A 50 -2.97 10.89 -4.15
CA CYS A 50 -1.56 10.53 -4.00
C CYS A 50 -0.74 11.10 -5.20
N PRO A 51 0.25 11.98 -4.98
CA PRO A 51 1.09 12.49 -6.06
C PRO A 51 1.90 11.38 -6.75
N ALA A 52 2.14 10.27 -6.05
CA ALA A 52 2.84 9.11 -6.59
C ALA A 52 2.05 8.35 -7.67
N THR A 53 0.74 8.59 -7.81
CA THR A 53 -0.10 7.84 -8.77
C THR A 53 0.40 8.00 -10.21
N GLU A 54 0.71 9.23 -10.63
CA GLU A 54 1.18 9.51 -12.00
C GLU A 54 2.55 8.86 -12.27
N VAL A 55 3.41 8.80 -11.26
CA VAL A 55 4.73 8.17 -11.33
C VAL A 55 4.58 6.65 -11.46
N ILE A 56 3.66 6.06 -10.70
CA ILE A 56 3.36 4.63 -10.74
C ILE A 56 2.77 4.25 -12.11
N GLU A 57 1.81 5.03 -12.63
CA GLU A 57 1.23 4.82 -13.96
C GLU A 57 2.31 4.82 -15.05
N ARG A 58 3.21 5.81 -15.02
CA ARG A 58 4.32 5.90 -15.95
C ARG A 58 5.26 4.70 -15.83
N SER A 59 5.67 4.37 -14.61
CA SER A 59 6.58 3.25 -14.33
C SER A 59 6.00 1.91 -14.82
N VAL A 60 4.68 1.72 -14.69
CA VAL A 60 3.98 0.53 -15.19
C VAL A 60 4.02 0.48 -16.72
N ILE A 61 3.71 1.57 -17.41
CA ILE A 61 3.73 1.63 -18.88
C ILE A 61 5.14 1.37 -19.38
N ASP A 62 6.14 2.06 -18.82
CA ASP A 62 7.54 1.96 -19.23
C ASP A 62 8.08 0.53 -19.01
N ALA A 63 7.71 -0.13 -17.90
CA ALA A 63 8.13 -1.50 -17.63
C ALA A 63 7.55 -2.50 -18.63
N ILE A 64 6.28 -2.35 -19.00
CA ILE A 64 5.62 -3.23 -19.98
C ILE A 64 6.17 -3.01 -21.40
N ASP A 65 6.46 -1.76 -21.75
CA ASP A 65 7.09 -1.39 -23.02
C ASP A 65 8.52 -1.97 -23.11
N ALA A 66 9.31 -1.81 -22.04
CA ALA A 66 10.67 -2.38 -21.96
C ALA A 66 10.68 -3.92 -22.05
N ALA A 67 9.63 -4.58 -21.57
CA ALA A 67 9.45 -6.02 -21.68
C ALA A 67 8.95 -6.49 -23.07
N GLY A 68 8.58 -5.56 -23.96
CA GLY A 68 8.16 -5.85 -25.33
C GLY A 68 6.84 -6.64 -25.43
N ILE A 69 5.97 -6.56 -24.41
CA ILE A 69 4.76 -7.37 -24.32
C ILE A 69 3.64 -6.83 -25.25
N GLY A 70 3.69 -5.54 -25.56
CA GLY A 70 2.76 -4.83 -26.44
C GLY A 70 2.40 -3.45 -25.88
N PRO A 71 1.59 -2.67 -26.62
CA PRO A 71 1.10 -1.40 -26.11
C PRO A 71 0.27 -1.62 -24.84
N ALA A 72 0.55 -0.83 -23.81
CA ALA A 72 -0.15 -0.88 -22.53
C ALA A 72 -0.95 0.41 -22.31
N ARG A 73 -2.13 0.26 -21.71
CA ARG A 73 -2.96 1.36 -21.24
C ARG A 73 -3.25 1.13 -19.77
N VAL A 74 -3.12 2.19 -18.97
CA VAL A 74 -3.48 2.14 -17.55
C VAL A 74 -4.85 2.78 -17.36
N THR A 75 -5.72 2.10 -16.61
CA THR A 75 -7.05 2.59 -16.23
C THR A 75 -7.11 2.71 -14.71
N LEU A 76 -7.31 3.92 -14.20
CA LEU A 76 -7.52 4.15 -12.77
C LEU A 76 -8.96 3.79 -12.35
N GLN A 77 -9.09 2.79 -11.51
CA GLN A 77 -10.34 2.41 -10.87
C GLN A 77 -10.40 3.00 -9.45
N ARG A 78 -11.38 3.86 -9.20
CA ARG A 78 -11.60 4.51 -7.89
C ARG A 78 -12.61 3.78 -6.98
N ALA A 79 -13.41 2.89 -7.56
CA ALA A 79 -14.43 2.12 -6.86
C ALA A 79 -14.30 0.63 -7.22
N PRO A 80 -14.13 -0.27 -6.26
CA PRO A 80 -14.02 -0.02 -4.81
C PRO A 80 -12.75 0.76 -4.43
N ALA A 81 -12.80 1.46 -3.29
CA ALA A 81 -11.62 2.14 -2.76
C ALA A 81 -10.56 1.10 -2.36
N TRP A 82 -9.29 1.46 -2.51
CA TRP A 82 -8.19 0.60 -2.07
C TRP A 82 -8.24 0.41 -0.54
N THR A 83 -8.07 -0.84 -0.10
CA THR A 83 -7.96 -1.20 1.32
C THR A 83 -6.61 -1.83 1.58
N THR A 84 -6.10 -1.62 2.79
CA THR A 84 -4.91 -2.28 3.30
C THR A 84 -4.99 -3.81 3.33
N ASP A 85 -6.19 -4.38 3.27
CA ASP A 85 -6.40 -5.83 3.15
C ASP A 85 -5.87 -6.41 1.83
N TRP A 86 -5.64 -5.58 0.82
CA TRP A 86 -5.10 -6.02 -0.46
C TRP A 86 -3.58 -6.18 -0.47
N ILE A 87 -2.88 -5.74 0.59
CA ILE A 87 -1.44 -5.98 0.72
C ILE A 87 -1.20 -7.47 0.97
N SER A 88 -0.38 -8.08 0.11
CA SER A 88 0.00 -9.49 0.23
C SER A 88 0.74 -9.79 1.55
N GLU A 89 0.69 -11.03 2.02
CA GLU A 89 1.43 -11.45 3.23
C GLU A 89 2.95 -11.28 3.08
N THR A 90 3.48 -11.46 1.86
CA THR A 90 4.88 -11.15 1.56
C THR A 90 5.14 -9.66 1.66
N GLY A 91 4.23 -8.81 1.17
CA GLY A 91 4.32 -7.37 1.32
C GLY A 91 4.30 -6.92 2.79
N LYS A 92 3.41 -7.47 3.61
CA LYS A 92 3.37 -7.19 5.06
C LYS A 92 4.68 -7.57 5.75
N ARG A 93 5.31 -8.68 5.36
CA ARG A 93 6.62 -9.10 5.87
C ARG A 93 7.74 -8.13 5.47
N LYS A 94 7.81 -7.76 4.19
CA LYS A 94 8.78 -6.80 3.68
C LYS A 94 8.63 -5.43 4.34
N LEU A 95 7.42 -4.99 4.64
CA LEU A 95 7.17 -3.76 5.42
C LEU A 95 7.81 -3.84 6.81
N LEU A 96 7.59 -4.94 7.53
CA LEU A 96 8.19 -5.16 8.85
C LEU A 96 9.72 -5.16 8.78
N GLU A 97 10.29 -5.86 7.80
CA GLU A 97 11.75 -5.91 7.57
C GLU A 97 12.32 -4.52 7.23
N TYR A 98 11.56 -3.72 6.49
CA TYR A 98 11.91 -2.33 6.18
C TYR A 98 11.72 -1.38 7.37
N GLY A 99 11.11 -1.85 8.48
CA GLY A 99 10.86 -1.06 9.68
C GLY A 99 9.56 -0.23 9.63
N ILE A 100 8.66 -0.54 8.69
CA ILE A 100 7.30 0.02 8.65
C ILE A 100 6.34 -0.97 9.29
N ALA A 101 5.62 -0.53 10.32
CA ALA A 101 4.58 -1.36 10.92
C ALA A 101 3.43 -1.54 9.91
N PRO A 102 3.07 -2.79 9.55
CA PRO A 102 1.99 -3.07 8.63
C PRO A 102 0.66 -2.65 9.26
N PRO A 103 -0.35 -2.37 8.43
CA PRO A 103 -1.67 -2.00 8.94
C PRO A 103 -2.23 -3.17 9.77
N GLY A 104 -2.73 -2.85 10.96
CA GLY A 104 -3.45 -3.81 11.79
C GLY A 104 -4.75 -4.28 11.14
N PRO A 105 -5.34 -5.40 11.60
CA PRO A 105 -6.63 -5.85 11.10
C PRO A 105 -7.66 -4.73 11.25
N VAL A 106 -8.29 -4.34 10.14
CA VAL A 106 -9.45 -3.45 10.16
C VAL A 106 -10.54 -4.19 10.92
N ALA A 107 -10.88 -3.72 12.12
CA ALA A 107 -11.94 -4.33 12.91
C ALA A 107 -13.24 -4.25 12.09
N ALA A 108 -13.69 -5.41 11.61
CA ALA A 108 -14.91 -5.59 10.86
C ALA A 108 -16.08 -4.92 11.58
N GLU A 109 -16.70 -3.93 10.92
CA GLU A 109 -18.16 -3.68 10.85
C GLU A 109 -19.00 -3.83 12.13
N HIS A 110 -18.47 -3.39 13.26
CA HIS A 110 -19.31 -3.07 14.43
C HIS A 110 -19.67 -1.59 14.39
N ALA A 111 -20.95 -1.26 14.58
CA ALA A 111 -21.41 0.11 14.74
C ALA A 111 -20.63 0.78 15.89
N VAL A 112 -19.62 1.56 15.53
CA VAL A 112 -18.82 2.30 16.51
C VAL A 112 -19.67 3.48 16.96
N THR A 113 -20.00 3.55 18.24
CA THR A 113 -20.66 4.74 18.79
C THR A 113 -19.74 5.94 18.53
N ILE A 114 -20.21 6.93 17.77
CA ILE A 114 -19.47 8.16 17.52
C ILE A 114 -19.37 8.90 18.86
N ARG A 115 -18.27 8.71 19.59
CA ARG A 115 -17.96 9.51 20.77
C ARG A 115 -17.35 10.82 20.31
N ILE A 116 -18.18 11.87 20.31
CA ILE A 116 -17.78 13.25 20.01
C ILE A 116 -16.68 13.76 20.98
N VAL A 117 -16.54 13.13 22.16
CA VAL A 117 -15.58 13.53 23.21
C VAL A 117 -14.70 12.37 23.69
N GLY A 118 -14.47 11.36 22.86
CA GLY A 118 -13.57 10.25 23.18
C GLY A 118 -12.32 10.31 22.32
N ARG A 119 -11.13 10.38 22.93
CA ARG A 119 -9.89 10.00 22.24
C ARG A 119 -10.10 8.58 21.72
N ARG A 120 -10.20 8.42 20.39
CA ARG A 120 -10.17 7.11 19.74
C ARG A 120 -8.91 6.45 20.28
N ALA A 121 -9.04 5.37 21.05
CA ALA A 121 -7.88 4.62 21.49
C ALA A 121 -7.20 4.13 20.21
N ASP A 122 -6.08 4.75 19.87
CA ASP A 122 -5.30 4.32 18.72
C ASP A 122 -4.97 2.84 18.94
N ALA A 123 -5.32 2.00 17.97
CA ALA A 123 -5.05 0.56 18.05
C ALA A 123 -3.58 0.36 18.42
N ALA A 124 -3.30 -0.56 19.35
CA ALA A 124 -1.97 -0.80 19.87
C ALA A 124 -1.09 -1.43 18.77
N ILE A 125 -0.41 -0.59 17.98
CA ILE A 125 0.44 -0.99 16.86
C ILE A 125 1.70 -1.64 17.41
N ALA A 126 2.05 -2.81 16.88
CA ALA A 126 3.28 -3.51 17.25
C ALA A 126 4.51 -2.76 16.68
N CYS A 127 5.51 -2.56 17.53
CA CYS A 127 6.79 -2.01 17.12
C CYS A 127 7.51 -3.01 16.18
N PRO A 128 7.96 -2.60 14.99
CA PRO A 128 8.63 -3.50 14.04
C PRO A 128 10.00 -3.99 14.55
N ARG A 129 10.60 -3.29 15.52
CA ARG A 129 11.93 -3.62 16.04
C ARG A 129 11.92 -4.59 17.23
N CYS A 130 10.98 -4.42 18.16
CA CYS A 130 10.94 -5.21 19.40
C CYS A 130 9.63 -6.00 19.59
N GLY A 131 8.64 -5.82 18.72
CA GLY A 131 7.33 -6.49 18.81
C GLY A 131 6.40 -5.93 19.89
N SER A 132 6.83 -4.94 20.69
CA SER A 132 5.99 -4.37 21.74
C SER A 132 4.79 -3.60 21.17
N HIS A 133 3.63 -3.79 21.77
CA HIS A 133 2.41 -3.01 21.52
C HIS A 133 2.33 -1.72 22.36
N HIS A 134 3.32 -1.46 23.21
CA HIS A 134 3.41 -0.25 24.03
C HIS A 134 3.95 0.89 23.18
N THR A 135 3.10 1.43 22.30
CA THR A 135 3.46 2.46 21.33
C THR A 135 2.55 3.67 21.47
N GLU A 136 3.10 4.86 21.21
CA GLU A 136 2.35 6.11 21.15
C GLU A 136 2.44 6.71 19.75
N ARG A 137 1.36 7.35 19.30
CA ARG A 137 1.38 8.10 18.04
C ARG A 137 1.95 9.49 18.28
N LEU A 138 3.06 9.80 17.61
CA LEU A 138 3.66 11.13 17.64
C LEU A 138 2.97 12.08 16.65
N SER A 139 2.61 11.58 15.47
CA SER A 139 1.95 12.37 14.42
C SER A 139 0.98 11.52 13.61
N ALA A 140 -0.15 12.11 13.22
CA ALA A 140 -1.10 11.52 12.27
C ALA A 140 -0.57 11.49 10.82
N PHE A 141 0.56 12.16 10.57
CA PHE A 141 1.22 12.30 9.28
C PHE A 141 2.66 11.80 9.40
N GLY A 142 3.06 10.91 8.50
CA GLY A 142 4.45 10.45 8.32
C GLY A 142 5.11 11.15 7.13
N SER A 143 6.08 10.47 6.52
CA SER A 143 6.71 10.91 5.26
C SER A 143 5.73 11.02 4.10
N THR A 144 4.66 10.23 4.13
CA THR A 144 3.67 10.11 3.05
C THR A 144 2.25 10.15 3.60
N ALA A 145 1.28 10.50 2.75
CA ALA A 145 -0.12 10.65 3.18
C ALA A 145 -0.73 9.35 3.73
N CYS A 146 -0.23 8.19 3.31
CA CYS A 146 -0.66 6.87 3.79
C CYS A 146 0.03 6.45 5.11
N LYS A 147 1.06 7.16 5.59
CA LYS A 147 1.80 6.80 6.81
C LYS A 147 1.48 7.72 8.00
N SER A 148 1.69 7.20 9.20
CA SER A 148 1.72 7.93 10.48
C SER A 148 3.01 7.65 11.23
N LEU A 149 3.44 8.58 12.09
CA LEU A 149 4.67 8.43 12.88
C LEU A 149 4.35 8.02 14.32
N HIS A 150 5.02 6.97 14.78
CA HIS A 150 4.84 6.38 16.10
C HIS A 150 6.19 6.25 16.83
N ARG A 151 6.14 6.08 18.15
CA ARG A 151 7.29 5.75 18.99
C ARG A 151 6.95 4.58 19.89
N CYS A 152 7.86 3.62 19.98
CA CYS A 152 7.75 2.57 20.98
C CYS A 152 8.22 3.08 22.33
N LEU A 153 7.48 2.81 23.41
CA LEU A 153 7.84 3.24 24.76
C LEU A 153 8.84 2.29 25.43
N ASP A 154 8.91 1.02 24.99
CA ASP A 154 9.83 0.03 25.55
C ASP A 154 11.24 0.17 24.96
N CYS A 155 11.36 0.16 23.62
CA CYS A 155 12.67 0.34 22.96
C CYS A 155 13.01 1.80 22.61
N ARG A 156 12.06 2.75 22.78
CA ARG A 156 12.21 4.19 22.53
C ARG A 156 12.49 4.61 21.09
N GLU A 157 12.47 3.66 20.16
CA GLU A 157 12.71 3.92 18.75
C GLU A 157 11.46 4.49 18.06
N PRO A 158 11.61 5.55 17.24
CA PRO A 158 10.56 6.01 16.34
C PRO A 158 10.40 5.07 15.14
N PHE A 159 9.17 4.91 14.65
CA PHE A 159 8.87 4.10 13.47
C PHE A 159 7.65 4.63 12.71
N GLU A 160 7.57 4.34 11.41
CA GLU A 160 6.41 4.65 10.59
C GLU A 160 5.41 3.51 10.61
N HIS A 161 4.12 3.84 10.57
CA HIS A 161 3.02 2.90 10.48
C HIS A 161 2.19 3.20 9.24
N PHE A 162 1.87 2.18 8.45
CA PHE A 162 0.98 2.32 7.31
C PHE A 162 -0.46 2.36 7.81
N LYS A 163 -1.17 3.48 7.59
CA LYS A 163 -2.53 3.66 8.11
C LYS A 163 -3.48 2.69 7.42
N ALA A 164 -4.31 2.01 8.22
CA ALA A 164 -5.44 1.24 7.71
C ALA A 164 -6.48 2.20 7.11
N ILE A 165 -6.98 1.87 5.91
CA ILE A 165 -8.03 2.58 5.17
C ILE A 165 -9.13 1.58 4.85
#